data_AF-A0A956DLK5-F1
#
_entry.id   AF-A0A956DLK5-F1
#
_cell.length_a   1.000
_cell.length_b   1.000
_cell.length_c   1.000
_cell.angle_alpha   90.00
_cell.angle_beta   90.00
_cell.angle_gamma   90.00
#
_symmetry.space_group_name_H-M   'P 1'
#
loop_
_entity.id
_entity.type
_entity.pdbx_description
1 polymer ?
#
loop_
_entity_poly.entity_id
_entity_poly.type
_entity_poly.pdbx_seq_one_letter_code
_entity_poly.pdbx_strand_id
1 'polypeptide(L)'
;MRPFLREVIDQLLQRHAETARVDLNDIDEVIGLRAVSYEDVELVIQELEARGCSVGGEPTVREMDLLRHVLAAARRLRQELGRAPTSEEVAEAAKKPLYVVRRALENARAFAGA
;
A
#
# COMPACT_ATOMS: atom_id res chain seq x y z
N MET A 1 3.74 19.79 12.26
CA MET A 1 2.74 19.75 11.17
C MET A 1 2.04 21.10 11.05
N ARG A 2 1.89 21.64 9.84
CA ARG A 2 1.20 22.92 9.57
C ARG A 2 -0.30 22.79 9.92
N PRO A 3 -0.97 23.85 10.43
CA PRO A 3 -2.38 23.77 10.87
C PRO A 3 -3.34 23.23 9.81
N PHE A 4 -3.23 23.71 8.56
CA PHE A 4 -4.12 23.25 7.48
C PHE A 4 -3.93 21.76 7.12
N LEU A 5 -2.75 21.17 7.30
CA LEU A 5 -2.55 19.74 7.07
C LEU A 5 -3.27 18.90 8.10
N ARG A 6 -3.36 19.39 9.34
CA ARG A 6 -4.17 18.76 10.38
C ARG A 6 -5.66 18.79 9.99
N GLU A 7 -6.14 19.92 9.47
CA GLU A 7 -7.52 20.02 8.97
C GLU A 7 -7.78 19.07 7.80
N VAL A 8 -6.82 18.91 6.88
CA VAL A 8 -6.91 17.94 5.78
C VAL A 8 -7.05 16.52 6.34
N ILE A 9 -6.20 16.14 7.30
CA ILE A 9 -6.25 14.82 7.94
C ILE A 9 -7.57 14.61 8.65
N ASP A 10 -8.03 15.56 9.46
CA ASP A 10 -9.28 15.45 10.20
C ASP A 10 -10.48 15.27 9.26
N GLN A 11 -10.50 16.00 8.13
CA GLN A 11 -11.53 15.84 7.09
C GLN A 11 -11.48 14.46 6.43
N LEU A 12 -10.28 13.96 6.10
CA LEU A 12 -10.12 12.64 5.50
C LEU A 12 -10.52 11.52 6.46
N LEU A 13 -10.14 11.63 7.74
CA LEU A 13 -10.56 10.68 8.77
C LEU A 13 -12.07 10.67 8.97
N GLN A 14 -12.72 11.83 8.92
CA GLN A 14 -14.17 11.92 9.02
C GLN A 14 -14.87 11.32 7.79
N ARG A 15 -14.35 11.61 6.59
CA ARG A 15 -14.89 11.11 5.31
C ARG A 15 -14.75 9.60 5.16
N HIS A 16 -13.67 9.02 5.70
CA HIS A 16 -13.34 7.60 5.59
C HIS A 16 -13.39 6.84 6.93
N ALA A 17 -14.18 7.33 7.88
CA ALA A 17 -14.30 6.74 9.22
C ALA A 17 -14.78 5.28 9.20
N GLU A 18 -15.61 4.91 8.21
CA GLU A 18 -16.19 3.57 8.08
C GLU A 18 -15.25 2.57 7.41
N THR A 19 -14.44 3.02 6.45
CA THR A 19 -13.57 2.14 5.65
C THR A 19 -12.13 2.14 6.11
N ALA A 20 -11.71 3.16 6.86
CA ALA A 20 -10.30 3.44 7.17
C ALA A 20 -9.41 3.41 5.92
N ARG A 21 -9.94 3.78 4.75
CA ARG A 21 -9.23 3.78 3.47
C ARG A 21 -9.34 5.12 2.79
N VAL A 22 -8.20 5.68 2.39
CA VAL A 22 -8.10 7.00 1.77
C VAL A 22 -7.39 6.87 0.42
N ASP A 23 -8.05 7.24 -0.68
CA ASP A 23 -7.42 7.26 -2.01
C ASP A 23 -6.55 8.52 -2.18
N LEU A 24 -5.49 8.44 -2.99
CA LEU A 24 -4.65 9.61 -3.28
C LEU A 24 -5.44 10.74 -3.97
N ASN A 25 -6.48 10.39 -4.73
CA ASN A 25 -7.38 11.37 -5.33
C ASN A 25 -8.26 12.06 -4.29
N ASP A 26 -8.64 11.38 -3.19
CA ASP A 26 -9.35 12.04 -2.09
C ASP A 26 -8.43 13.03 -1.37
N ILE A 27 -7.14 12.68 -1.22
CA ILE A 27 -6.13 13.61 -0.68
C ILE A 27 -5.98 14.84 -1.59
N ASP A 28 -5.90 14.63 -2.91
CA ASP A 28 -5.84 15.73 -3.89
C ASP A 28 -7.09 16.61 -3.84
N GLU A 29 -8.28 16.01 -3.77
CA GLU A 29 -9.55 16.72 -3.67
C GLU A 29 -9.62 17.58 -2.40
N VAL A 30 -9.23 17.02 -1.25
CA VAL A 30 -9.26 17.75 0.02
C VAL A 30 -8.20 18.85 0.01
N ILE A 31 -6.96 18.59 -0.43
CA ILE A 31 -5.91 19.62 -0.51
C ILE A 31 -6.33 20.75 -1.47
N GLY A 32 -6.91 20.40 -2.62
CA GLY A 32 -7.35 21.33 -3.65
C GLY A 32 -6.20 22.16 -4.20
N LEU A 33 -6.43 23.47 -4.38
CA LEU A 33 -5.43 24.39 -4.95
C LEU A 33 -4.36 24.86 -3.95
N ARG A 34 -4.29 24.27 -2.75
CA ARG A 34 -3.35 24.70 -1.71
C ARG A 34 -1.95 24.22 -2.05
N ALA A 35 -0.97 25.12 -1.90
CA ALA A 35 0.42 24.78 -2.12
C ALA A 35 0.92 23.83 -1.01
N VAL A 36 1.23 22.60 -1.44
CA VAL A 36 1.83 21.54 -0.63
C VAL A 36 3.14 21.10 -1.25
N SER A 37 4.12 20.82 -0.40
CA SER A 37 5.37 20.18 -0.83
C SER A 37 5.24 18.66 -0.84
N TYR A 38 6.18 17.96 -1.47
CA TYR A 38 6.26 16.50 -1.38
C TYR A 38 6.38 16.03 0.08
N GLU A 39 7.10 16.77 0.92
CA GLU A 39 7.23 16.50 2.36
C GLU A 39 5.90 16.65 3.09
N ASP A 40 5.09 17.66 2.73
CA ASP A 40 3.76 17.85 3.31
C ASP A 40 2.82 16.67 2.97
N VAL A 41 2.86 16.17 1.73
CA VAL A 41 2.06 15.01 1.30
C VAL A 41 2.50 13.75 2.03
N GLU A 42 3.81 13.50 2.11
CA GLU A 42 4.37 12.37 2.84
C GLU A 42 3.96 12.39 4.32
N LEU A 43 3.99 13.57 4.96
CA LEU A 43 3.54 13.72 6.34
C LEU A 43 2.05 13.41 6.51
N VAL A 44 1.19 13.80 5.56
CA VAL A 44 -0.25 13.46 5.59
C VAL A 44 -0.46 11.96 5.47
N ILE A 45 0.25 11.30 4.54
CA ILE A 45 0.17 9.85 4.36
C ILE A 45 0.58 9.12 5.65
N GLN A 46 1.76 9.45 6.19
CA GLN A 46 2.27 8.83 7.41
C GLN A 46 1.34 9.01 8.61
N GLU A 47 0.73 10.19 8.75
CA GLU A 47 -0.20 10.49 9.83
C GLU A 47 -1.55 9.78 9.69
N LEU A 48 -2.02 9.53 8.47
CA LEU A 48 -3.21 8.71 8.22
C LEU A 48 -2.90 7.23 8.52
N GLU A 49 -1.76 6.73 8.06
CA GLU A 49 -1.32 5.35 8.33
C GLU A 49 -1.07 5.09 9.81
N ALA A 50 -0.46 6.03 10.53
CA ALA A 50 -0.25 5.95 11.97
C ALA A 50 -1.57 5.91 12.76
N ARG A 51 -2.65 6.44 12.20
CA ARG A 51 -4.02 6.37 12.77
C ARG A 51 -4.80 5.14 12.32
N GLY A 52 -4.16 4.23 11.59
CA GLY A 52 -4.75 2.96 11.16
C GLY A 52 -5.46 3.04 9.81
N CYS A 53 -5.33 4.13 9.06
CA CYS A 53 -5.86 4.19 7.70
C CYS A 53 -4.90 3.52 6.71
N SER A 54 -5.43 2.88 5.68
CA SER A 54 -4.65 2.48 4.51
C SER A 54 -4.76 3.57 3.45
N VAL A 55 -3.63 4.14 3.03
CA VAL A 55 -3.59 5.20 2.01
C VAL A 55 -3.17 4.60 0.66
N GLY A 56 -3.94 4.90 -0.38
CA GLY A 56 -3.75 4.36 -1.72
C GLY A 56 -5.03 3.77 -2.29
N GLY A 57 -5.07 3.62 -3.61
CA GLY A 57 -6.24 3.08 -4.30
C GLY A 57 -6.48 1.59 -4.02
N GLU A 58 -7.69 1.14 -4.35
CA GLU A 58 -7.98 -0.30 -4.34
C GLU A 58 -7.00 -1.05 -5.25
N PRO A 59 -6.47 -2.21 -4.80
CA PRO A 59 -5.66 -3.03 -5.67
C PRO A 59 -6.41 -3.35 -6.95
N THR A 60 -5.77 -3.06 -8.08
CA THR A 60 -6.31 -3.44 -9.38
C THR A 60 -6.39 -4.96 -9.49
N VAL A 61 -7.29 -5.46 -10.34
CA VAL A 61 -7.40 -6.91 -10.66
C VAL A 61 -6.03 -7.49 -11.05
N ARG A 62 -5.23 -6.72 -11.80
CA ARG A 62 -3.89 -7.10 -12.22
C ARG A 62 -2.91 -7.24 -11.05
N GLU A 63 -2.98 -6.36 -10.06
CA GLU A 63 -2.17 -6.44 -8.85
C GLU A 63 -2.58 -7.63 -7.98
N MET A 64 -3.88 -7.93 -7.91
CA MET A 64 -4.38 -9.12 -7.21
C MET A 64 -3.99 -10.42 -7.89
N ASP A 65 -4.03 -10.48 -9.22
CA ASP A 65 -3.55 -11.63 -9.99
C ASP A 65 -2.04 -11.85 -9.80
N LEU A 66 -1.27 -10.76 -9.84
CA LEU A 66 0.16 -10.79 -9.59
C LEU A 66 0.47 -11.29 -8.17
N LEU A 67 -0.20 -10.74 -7.16
CA LEU A 67 0.00 -11.15 -5.77
C LEU A 67 -0.35 -12.62 -5.57
N ARG A 68 -1.48 -13.09 -6.11
CA ARG A 68 -1.86 -14.51 -6.05
C ARG A 68 -0.81 -15.41 -6.68
N HIS A 69 -0.27 -15.03 -7.83
CA HIS A 69 0.79 -15.78 -8.49
C HIS A 69 2.08 -15.82 -7.66
N VAL A 70 2.52 -14.66 -7.12
CA VAL A 70 3.72 -14.57 -6.27
C VAL A 70 3.57 -15.42 -5.00
N LEU A 71 2.41 -15.37 -4.33
CA LEU A 71 2.14 -16.16 -3.13
C LEU A 71 2.09 -17.66 -3.43
N ALA A 72 1.52 -18.07 -4.57
CA ALA A 72 1.51 -19.46 -4.99
C ALA A 72 2.93 -19.99 -5.22
N ALA A 73 3.78 -19.23 -5.91
CA ALA A 73 5.19 -19.56 -6.12
C ALA A 73 5.96 -19.66 -4.80
N ALA A 74 5.79 -18.69 -3.90
CA ALA A 74 6.44 -18.70 -2.59
C ALA A 74 6.01 -19.89 -1.71
N ARG A 75 4.71 -20.23 -1.70
CA ARG A 75 4.22 -21.40 -0.96
C ARG A 75 4.78 -22.71 -1.49
N ARG A 76 4.83 -22.86 -2.81
CA ARG A 76 5.42 -24.03 -3.46
C ARG A 76 6.90 -24.17 -3.11
N LEU A 77 7.69 -23.10 -3.29
CA LEU A 77 9.10 -23.09 -2.92
C LEU A 77 9.34 -23.41 -1.45
N ARG A 78 8.48 -22.90 -0.55
CA ARG A 78 8.58 -23.23 0.87
C ARG A 78 8.41 -24.72 1.15
N GLN A 79 7.51 -25.38 0.44
CA GLN A 79 7.32 -26.84 0.56
C GLN A 79 8.51 -27.61 0.00
N GLU A 80 9.08 -27.17 -1.13
CA GLU A 80 10.24 -27.81 -1.77
C GLU A 80 11.53 -27.62 -0.96
N LEU A 81 11.75 -26.43 -0.39
CA LEU A 81 12.98 -26.08 0.34
C LEU A 81 12.94 -26.41 1.83
N GLY A 82 11.76 -26.64 2.41
CA GLY A 82 11.58 -26.83 3.86
C GLY A 82 11.85 -25.57 4.70
N ARG A 83 12.10 -24.41 4.08
CA ARG A 83 12.33 -23.11 4.73
C ARG A 83 11.60 -21.99 3.99
N ALA A 84 11.54 -20.80 4.58
CA ALA A 84 11.04 -19.63 3.88
C ALA A 84 11.95 -19.29 2.67
N PRO A 85 11.40 -19.12 1.45
CA PRO A 85 12.16 -18.68 0.30
C PRO A 85 12.49 -17.18 0.37
N THR A 86 13.59 -16.79 -0.25
CA THR A 86 14.00 -15.39 -0.44
C THR A 86 13.21 -14.74 -1.57
N SER A 87 13.19 -13.41 -1.63
CA SER A 87 12.48 -12.69 -2.70
C SER A 87 13.07 -12.97 -4.08
N GLU A 88 14.38 -13.21 -4.15
CA GLU A 88 15.13 -13.58 -5.36
C GLU A 88 14.68 -14.97 -5.87
N GLU A 89 14.60 -15.97 -4.98
CA GLU A 89 14.12 -17.32 -5.33
C GLU A 89 12.67 -17.29 -5.82
N VAL A 90 11.81 -16.48 -5.16
CA VAL A 90 10.41 -16.32 -5.57
C VAL A 90 10.30 -15.62 -6.93
N ALA A 91 11.15 -14.62 -7.19
CA ALA A 91 11.18 -13.92 -8.48
C ALA A 91 11.54 -14.86 -9.63
N GLU A 92 12.54 -15.72 -9.42
CA GLU A 92 12.92 -16.74 -10.38
C GLU A 92 11.78 -17.74 -10.63
N ALA A 93 11.19 -18.29 -9.55
CA ALA A 93 10.09 -19.27 -9.67
C ALA A 93 8.82 -18.68 -10.30
N ALA A 94 8.48 -17.43 -9.99
CA ALA A 94 7.32 -16.73 -10.55
C ALA A 94 7.57 -16.20 -11.97
N LYS A 95 8.82 -16.27 -12.47
CA LYS A 95 9.27 -15.65 -13.73
C LYS A 95 8.88 -14.17 -13.81
N LYS A 96 9.16 -13.45 -12.72
CA LYS A 96 8.90 -12.01 -12.61
C LYS A 96 10.19 -11.28 -12.20
N PRO A 97 10.37 -10.01 -12.62
CA PRO A 97 11.44 -9.19 -12.10
C PRO A 97 11.36 -9.05 -10.57
N LEU A 98 12.50 -9.05 -9.89
CA LEU A 98 12.58 -8.95 -8.43
C LEU A 98 11.83 -7.74 -7.86
N TYR A 99 11.92 -6.57 -8.50
CA TYR A 99 11.22 -5.36 -8.06
C TYR A 99 9.69 -5.53 -8.09
N VAL A 100 9.16 -6.32 -9.03
CA VAL A 100 7.73 -6.61 -9.14
C VAL A 100 7.29 -7.51 -7.99
N VAL A 101 8.10 -8.51 -7.65
CA VAL A 101 7.83 -9.43 -6.53
C VAL A 101 7.91 -8.70 -5.20
N ARG A 102 8.93 -7.87 -4.98
CA ARG A 102 9.06 -7.07 -3.76
C ARG A 102 7.85 -6.15 -3.57
N ARG A 103 7.48 -5.40 -4.61
CA ARG A 103 6.30 -4.52 -4.58
C ARG A 103 5.00 -5.29 -4.31
N ALA A 104 4.82 -6.46 -4.93
CA ALA A 104 3.63 -7.28 -4.66
C ALA A 104 3.58 -7.75 -3.19
N LEU A 105 4.71 -8.15 -2.62
CA LEU A 105 4.80 -8.60 -1.22
C LEU A 105 4.66 -7.46 -0.21
N GLU A 106 5.17 -6.28 -0.51
CA GLU A 106 4.95 -5.05 0.26
C GLU A 106 3.46 -4.72 0.30
N ASN A 107 2.82 -4.68 -0.88
CA ASN A 107 1.39 -4.45 -1.02
C ASN A 107 0.56 -5.54 -0.33
N ALA A 108 1.02 -6.78 -0.27
CA ALA A 108 0.32 -7.87 0.42
C ALA A 108 0.08 -7.56 1.90
N ARG A 109 1.00 -6.84 2.57
CA ARG A 109 0.83 -6.43 3.96
C ARG A 109 -0.23 -5.33 4.11
N ALA A 110 -0.23 -4.38 3.17
CA ALA A 110 -1.25 -3.33 3.11
C ALA A 110 -2.66 -3.90 2.81
N PHE A 111 -2.76 -4.97 2.01
CA PHE A 111 -4.03 -5.60 1.69
C PHE A 111 -4.52 -6.60 2.74
N ALA A 112 -3.62 -7.25 3.50
CA ALA A 112 -3.99 -8.22 4.53
C ALA A 112 -4.43 -7.57 5.86
N GLY A 113 -4.15 -6.28 6.04
CA GLY A 113 -4.55 -5.50 7.21
C GLY A 113 -5.85 -4.70 7.05
N ALA A 114 -6.61 -4.94 5.98
CA ALA A 114 -7.86 -4.25 5.67
C ALA A 114 -9.06 -5.20 5.67
#